data_AF-A0A7V1EH13-F1
#
_entry.id   AF-A0A7V1EH13-F1
#
_cell.length_a   1.000
_cell.length_b   1.000
_cell.length_c   1.000
_cell.angle_alpha   90.00
_cell.angle_beta   90.00
_cell.angle_gamma   90.00
#
_symmetry.space_group_name_H-M   'P 1'
#
loop_
_entity.id
_entity.type
_entity.pdbx_description
1 polymer ?
#
loop_
_entity_poly.entity_id
_entity_poly.type
_entity_poly.pdbx_seq_one_letter_code
_entity_poly.pdbx_strand_id
1 'polypeptide(L)'
;MERVKQRIDPEVCTYLDPETNIITVEILLPLVDKDHIYIKVKNDAILVKAENDEIEYSKYIYLSMRLKKEIGKAIYKNDILRITVPAQD
;
A
#
# COMPACT_ATOMS: atom_id res chain seq x y z
N MET A 1 -11.87 24.63 -16.09
CA MET A 1 -11.95 23.19 -16.46
C MET A 1 -11.26 22.43 -15.35
N GLU A 2 -11.98 21.53 -14.68
CA GLU A 2 -11.38 20.60 -13.72
C GLU A 2 -10.47 19.64 -14.50
N ARG A 3 -9.19 19.54 -14.10
CA ARG A 3 -8.28 18.58 -14.72
C ARG A 3 -8.69 17.18 -14.25
N VAL A 4 -8.94 16.28 -15.19
CA VAL A 4 -9.25 14.88 -14.88
C VAL A 4 -7.91 14.15 -14.67
N LYS A 5 -7.71 13.61 -13.46
CA LYS A 5 -6.53 12.79 -13.16
C LYS A 5 -6.61 11.44 -13.87
N GLN A 6 -5.48 10.95 -14.37
CA GLN A 6 -5.37 9.59 -14.88
C GLN A 6 -5.38 8.60 -13.72
N ARG A 7 -6.33 7.67 -13.73
CA ARG A 7 -6.39 6.58 -12.76
C ARG A 7 -5.48 5.44 -13.18
N ILE A 8 -4.59 5.02 -12.29
CA ILE A 8 -3.62 3.94 -12.54
C ILE A 8 -3.78 2.87 -11.46
N ASP A 9 -3.86 1.61 -11.86
CA ASP A 9 -3.74 0.50 -10.92
C ASP A 9 -2.26 0.26 -10.63
N PRO A 10 -1.79 0.45 -9.39
CA PRO A 10 -0.36 0.32 -9.08
C PRO A 10 0.09 -1.15 -9.14
N GLU A 11 1.34 -1.35 -9.52
CA GLU A 11 2.01 -2.64 -9.38
C GLU A 11 2.20 -2.95 -7.89
N VAL A 12 1.91 -4.19 -7.52
CA VAL A 12 1.96 -4.67 -6.13
C VAL A 12 2.69 -5.98 -6.07
N CYS A 13 3.59 -6.11 -5.10
CA CYS A 13 4.16 -7.38 -4.73
C CYS A 13 3.96 -7.65 -3.24
N THR A 14 3.64 -8.90 -2.90
CA THR A 14 3.34 -9.31 -1.52
C THR A 14 4.16 -10.53 -1.16
N TYR A 15 4.77 -10.51 0.02
CA TYR A 15 5.65 -11.57 0.52
C TYR A 15 5.29 -11.88 1.98
N LEU A 16 5.19 -13.17 2.32
CA LEU A 16 5.08 -13.64 3.70
C LEU A 16 6.44 -14.18 4.13
N ASP A 17 6.95 -13.67 5.24
CA ASP A 17 8.08 -14.28 5.94
C ASP A 17 7.55 -15.40 6.86
N PRO A 18 7.86 -16.69 6.59
CA PRO A 18 7.35 -17.81 7.37
C PRO A 18 7.98 -17.92 8.76
N GLU A 19 9.16 -17.32 9.00
CA GLU A 19 9.83 -17.39 10.31
C GLU A 19 9.28 -16.33 11.27
N THR A 20 8.96 -15.15 10.74
CA THR A 20 8.48 -14.02 11.55
C THR A 20 6.98 -13.79 11.49
N ASN A 21 6.28 -14.47 10.58
CA ASN A 21 4.87 -14.28 10.26
C ASN A 21 4.53 -12.81 9.90
N ILE A 22 5.48 -12.14 9.25
CA ILE A 22 5.34 -10.75 8.78
C ILE A 22 5.00 -10.75 7.30
N ILE A 23 3.95 -10.03 6.94
CA ILE A 23 3.60 -9.77 5.55
C ILE A 23 4.21 -8.44 5.14
N THR A 24 4.99 -8.47 4.05
CA THR A 24 5.52 -7.28 3.38
C THR A 24 4.73 -7.03 2.10
N VAL A 25 4.24 -5.81 1.94
CA VAL A 25 3.56 -5.34 0.74
C VAL A 25 4.36 -4.19 0.15
N GLU A 26 4.76 -4.32 -1.10
CA GLU A 26 5.47 -3.29 -1.86
C GLU A 26 4.59 -2.79 -2.99
N ILE A 27 4.48 -1.47 -3.12
CA ILE A 27 3.58 -0.82 -4.06
C ILE A 27 4.37 0.25 -4.80
N LEU A 28 4.38 0.18 -6.12
CA LEU A 28 5.03 1.17 -6.98
C LEU A 28 4.08 2.36 -7.19
N LEU A 29 4.47 3.54 -6.72
CA LEU A 29 3.70 4.80 -6.78
C LEU A 29 4.52 5.98 -7.36
N PRO A 30 4.98 5.91 -8.63
CA PRO A 30 5.78 6.97 -9.22
C PRO A 30 5.06 8.32 -9.21
N LEU A 31 5.85 9.39 -9.12
CA LEU A 31 5.41 10.79 -9.21
C LEU A 31 4.52 11.26 -8.04
N VAL A 32 4.42 10.50 -6.96
CA VAL A 32 3.64 10.88 -5.78
C VAL A 32 4.55 11.23 -4.61
N ASP A 33 4.28 12.36 -3.97
CA ASP A 33 4.91 12.75 -2.72
C ASP A 33 4.34 11.95 -1.54
N LYS A 34 5.19 11.65 -0.55
CA LYS A 34 4.82 10.87 0.64
C LYS A 34 3.57 11.42 1.34
N ASP A 35 3.44 12.75 1.41
CA ASP A 35 2.36 13.43 2.13
C ASP A 35 1.01 13.27 1.42
N HIS A 36 1.00 12.81 0.18
CA HIS A 36 -0.21 12.50 -0.59
C HIS A 36 -0.51 10.99 -0.63
N ILE A 37 0.14 10.20 0.21
CA ILE A 37 -0.10 8.76 0.34
C ILE A 37 -0.96 8.48 1.58
N TYR A 38 -2.14 7.91 1.35
CA TYR A 38 -3.04 7.43 2.38
C TYR A 38 -3.06 5.91 2.42
N ILE A 39 -2.85 5.35 3.60
CA ILE A 39 -2.83 3.90 3.85
C ILE A 39 -3.83 3.58 4.95
N LYS A 40 -4.63 2.54 4.73
CA LYS A 40 -5.52 1.99 5.74
C LYS A 40 -5.45 0.48 5.77
N VAL A 41 -5.04 -0.07 6.91
CA VAL A 41 -5.07 -1.50 7.16
C VAL A 41 -6.45 -1.91 7.68
N LYS A 42 -7.00 -2.96 7.09
CA LYS A 42 -8.19 -3.69 7.51
C LYS A 42 -7.76 -5.10 7.91
N ASN A 43 -8.68 -5.87 8.48
CA ASN A 43 -8.38 -7.21 8.97
C ASN A 43 -7.82 -8.16 7.90
N ASP A 44 -8.12 -7.96 6.62
CA ASP A 44 -7.79 -8.87 5.52
C ASP A 44 -7.35 -8.12 4.25
N ALA A 45 -7.17 -6.80 4.36
CA ALA A 45 -6.85 -5.97 3.22
C ALA A 45 -6.07 -4.72 3.61
N ILE A 46 -5.30 -4.21 2.66
CA ILE A 46 -4.67 -2.90 2.72
C ILE A 46 -5.29 -2.03 1.64
N LEU A 47 -5.88 -0.90 2.04
CA LEU A 47 -6.29 0.16 1.14
C LEU A 47 -5.13 1.14 1.00
N VAL A 48 -4.75 1.43 -0.24
CA VAL A 48 -3.80 2.50 -0.58
C VAL A 48 -4.46 3.46 -1.55
N LYS A 49 -4.32 4.75 -1.25
CA LYS A 49 -4.64 5.85 -2.15
C LYS A 49 -3.44 6.78 -2.23
N ALA A 50 -3.10 7.22 -3.42
CA ALA A 50 -1.96 8.11 -3.64
C ALA A 50 -2.24 8.96 -4.87
N GLU A 51 -1.98 10.25 -4.82
CA GLU A 51 -2.30 11.14 -5.95
C GLU A 51 -1.35 12.33 -6.07
N ASN A 52 -1.28 12.89 -7.27
CA ASN A 52 -0.76 14.24 -7.53
C ASN A 52 -1.76 14.99 -8.43
N ASP A 53 -1.36 16.07 -9.11
CA ASP A 53 -2.23 16.85 -9.99
C ASP A 53 -2.63 16.14 -11.30
N GLU A 54 -1.91 15.09 -11.69
CA GLU A 54 -2.04 14.38 -12.96
C GLU A 54 -2.50 12.92 -12.80
N ILE A 55 -2.14 12.25 -11.72
CA ILE A 55 -2.39 10.81 -11.50
C ILE A 55 -3.09 10.52 -10.17
N GLU A 56 -3.87 9.45 -10.16
CA GLU A 56 -4.55 8.90 -8.98
C GLU A 56 -4.34 7.37 -8.96
N TYR A 57 -3.76 6.87 -7.87
CA TYR A 57 -3.74 5.46 -7.52
C TYR A 57 -4.79 5.19 -6.45
N SER A 58 -5.55 4.10 -6.61
CA SER A 58 -6.46 3.60 -5.59
C SER A 58 -6.56 2.09 -5.70
N LYS A 59 -6.09 1.36 -4.68
CA LYS A 59 -6.09 -0.11 -4.68
C LYS A 59 -6.48 -0.71 -3.34
N TYR A 60 -7.28 -1.78 -3.42
CA TYR A 60 -7.49 -2.71 -2.33
C TYR A 60 -6.63 -3.95 -2.57
N ILE A 61 -5.72 -4.22 -1.64
CA ILE A 61 -4.82 -5.37 -1.67
C ILE A 61 -5.36 -6.38 -0.67
N TYR A 62 -6.06 -7.39 -1.16
CA TYR A 62 -6.56 -8.48 -0.34
C TYR A 62 -5.45 -9.47 -0.05
N LEU A 63 -5.36 -9.91 1.21
CA LEU A 63 -4.34 -10.85 1.66
C LEU A 63 -5.00 -12.16 2.06
N SER A 64 -4.26 -13.26 1.92
CA SER A 64 -4.73 -14.61 2.29
C SER A 64 -4.84 -14.83 3.79
N MET A 65 -4.27 -13.94 4.61
CA MET A 65 -4.21 -14.04 6.06
C MET A 65 -4.82 -12.80 6.69
N ARG A 66 -5.34 -12.98 7.90
CA ARG A 66 -5.76 -11.82 8.69
C ARG A 66 -4.54 -11.04 9.15
N LEU A 67 -4.66 -9.73 9.18
CA LEU A 67 -3.65 -8.79 9.67
C LEU A 67 -4.00 -8.34 11.08
N LYS A 68 -2.97 -8.13 11.91
CA LYS A 68 -3.14 -7.28 13.08
C LYS A 68 -3.49 -5.87 12.61
N LYS A 69 -4.42 -5.20 13.30
CA LYS A 69 -4.90 -3.85 12.91
C LYS A 69 -3.81 -2.77 12.98
N GLU A 70 -2.71 -3.08 13.65
CA GLU A 70 -1.58 -2.19 13.87
C GLU A 70 -0.59 -2.36 12.72
N ILE A 71 -0.34 -1.28 11.97
CA ILE A 71 0.75 -1.27 10.99
C ILE A 71 2.06 -1.45 11.73
N GLY A 72 2.85 -2.45 11.35
CA GLY A 72 4.18 -2.65 11.91
C GLY A 72 5.11 -1.51 11.49
N LYS A 73 5.21 -1.26 10.18
CA LYS A 73 6.00 -0.16 9.61
C LYS A 73 5.53 0.21 8.21
N ALA A 74 5.63 1.49 7.85
CA ALA A 74 5.47 1.96 6.47
C ALA A 74 6.65 2.87 6.09
N ILE A 75 7.30 2.58 4.96
CA ILE A 75 8.44 3.34 4.43
C ILE A 75 8.17 3.65 2.97
N TYR A 76 8.37 4.90 2.57
CA TYR A 76 8.30 5.32 1.18
C TYR A 76 9.67 5.80 0.72
N LYS A 77 10.23 5.18 -0.32
CA LYS A 77 11.54 5.52 -0.88
C LYS A 77 11.64 5.04 -2.32
N ASN A 78 12.19 5.88 -3.20
CA ASN A 78 12.39 5.59 -4.62
C ASN A 78 11.10 5.09 -5.29
N ASP A 79 10.01 5.85 -5.10
CA ASP A 79 8.68 5.53 -5.62
C ASP A 79 8.05 4.23 -5.11
N ILE A 80 8.68 3.54 -4.15
CA ILE A 80 8.15 2.29 -3.57
C ILE A 80 7.66 2.56 -2.16
N LEU A 81 6.37 2.27 -1.94
CA LEU A 81 5.77 2.18 -0.62
C LEU A 81 5.89 0.73 -0.12
N ARG A 82 6.70 0.52 0.91
CA ARG A 82 6.84 -0.75 1.63
C ARG A 82 6.07 -0.70 2.94
N ILE A 83 5.11 -1.60 3.10
CA ILE A 83 4.30 -1.76 4.31
C ILE A 83 4.63 -3.13 4.90
N THR A 84 4.95 -3.19 6.20
CA THR A 84 5.09 -4.44 6.93
C THR A 84 4.00 -4.54 7.99
N VAL A 85 3.27 -5.66 7.98
CA VAL A 85 2.18 -5.91 8.93
C VAL A 85 2.30 -7.34 9.45
N PRO A 86 2.28 -7.57 10.77
CA PRO A 86 2.22 -8.92 11.31
C PRO A 86 0.90 -9.59 10.93
N ALA A 87 0.97 -10.86 10.50
CA ALA A 87 -0.21 -11.68 10.38
C ALA A 87 -0.82 -11.94 11.77
N GLN A 88 -2.13 -12.12 11.79
CA GLN A 88 -2.89 -12.62 12.93
C GLN A 88 -2.93 -14.16 12.83
N ASP A 89 -2.69 -14.82 13.97
CA ASP A 89 -2.79 -16.28 14.12
C ASP A 89 -4.22 -16.79 13.86
#